data_AF-A0A561EL68-F1
#
_entry.id   AF-A0A561EL68-F1
#
_cell.length_a   1.000
_cell.length_b   1.000
_cell.length_c   1.000
_cell.angle_alpha   90.00
_cell.angle_beta   90.00
_cell.angle_gamma   90.00
#
_symmetry.space_group_name_H-M   'P 1'
#
loop_
_entity.id
_entity.type
_entity.pdbx_description
1 polymer ?
#
loop_
_entity_poly.entity_id
_entity_poly.type
_entity_poly.pdbx_seq_one_letter_code
_entity_poly.pdbx_strand_id
1 'polypeptide(L)'
;MSVWTRPALWWRLAIVISAGLGLILGTASLVYFTIESNVIVLGYFAGAVYWMARRGTTDAPAPRLRGAAVLYITITGLVAHILLNHGENPLPGLVSGPDRLQHWSSFFLHYVTPVMVMLDWLCLKPRNASQWRDLPVWLSFPLGYAGLTLLRAAVFPHFPNAYPYFFLDPTENGYGWVAGQIVQLTVEFIALGAAVVGLDRLGTTVARRLKPATA
;
A
#
# COMPACT_ATOMS: atom_id res chain seq x y z
N MET A 1 16.93 27.20 5.68
CA MET A 1 15.53 26.93 6.10
C MET A 1 15.49 25.58 6.80
N SER A 2 14.91 25.52 8.00
CA SER A 2 14.78 24.28 8.78
C SER A 2 13.87 23.26 8.08
N VAL A 3 14.15 21.97 8.20
CA VAL A 3 13.30 20.90 7.65
C VAL A 3 11.91 20.87 8.30
N TRP A 4 11.81 21.36 9.54
CA TRP A 4 10.57 21.44 10.31
C TRP A 4 9.55 22.44 9.74
N THR A 5 9.98 23.38 8.90
CA THR A 5 9.07 24.30 8.21
C THR A 5 8.60 23.77 6.86
N ARG A 6 9.01 22.55 6.47
CA ARG A 6 8.68 21.96 5.16
C ARG A 6 7.37 21.17 5.25
N PRO A 7 6.34 21.50 4.44
CA PRO A 7 5.06 20.78 4.45
C PRO A 7 5.20 19.27 4.19
N ALA A 8 6.18 18.86 3.38
CA ALA A 8 6.44 17.46 3.07
C ALA A 8 6.77 16.60 4.31
N LEU A 9 7.42 17.17 5.33
CA LEU A 9 7.72 16.44 6.56
C LEU A 9 6.44 16.16 7.35
N TRP A 10 5.60 17.18 7.51
CA TRP A 10 4.32 17.06 8.22
C TRP A 10 3.33 16.16 7.49
N TRP A 11 3.29 16.21 6.15
CA TRP A 11 2.48 15.28 5.36
C TRP A 11 2.87 13.82 5.59
N ARG A 12 4.17 13.52 5.58
CA ARG A 12 4.69 12.17 5.84
C ARG A 12 4.49 11.73 7.29
N LEU A 13 4.59 12.65 8.24
CA LEU A 13 4.23 12.39 9.62
C LEU A 13 2.73 12.06 9.76
N ALA A 14 1.86 12.76 9.02
CA ALA A 14 0.44 12.46 9.01
C ALA A 14 0.14 11.07 8.41
N ILE A 15 0.90 10.63 7.40
CA ILE A 15 0.82 9.24 6.89
C ILE A 15 1.20 8.23 7.99
N VAL A 16 2.28 8.49 8.74
CA VAL A 16 2.70 7.64 9.87
C VAL A 16 1.59 7.54 10.91
N ILE A 17 0.97 8.67 11.27
CA ILE A 17 -0.13 8.70 12.23
C ILE A 17 -1.36 7.95 11.68
N SER A 18 -1.73 8.17 10.43
CA SER A 18 -2.86 7.48 9.76
C SER A 18 -2.67 5.96 9.77
N ALA A 19 -1.51 5.48 9.33
CA ALA A 19 -1.18 4.05 9.31
C ALA A 19 -1.14 3.47 10.74
N GLY A 20 -0.53 4.19 11.68
CA GLY A 20 -0.46 3.79 13.09
C GLY A 20 -1.83 3.69 13.75
N LEU A 21 -2.71 4.68 13.55
CA LEU A 21 -4.10 4.64 14.01
C LEU A 21 -4.85 3.48 13.38
N GLY A 22 -4.71 3.26 12.07
CA GLY A 22 -5.30 2.11 11.39
C GLY A 22 -4.91 0.78 12.03
N LEU A 23 -3.63 0.60 12.37
CA LEU A 23 -3.10 -0.63 12.94
C LEU A 23 -3.44 -0.82 14.44
N ILE A 24 -3.59 0.26 15.21
CA ILE A 24 -3.81 0.20 16.67
C ILE A 24 -5.29 0.14 17.05
N LEU A 25 -6.17 0.78 16.26
CA LEU A 25 -7.59 0.85 16.57
C LEU A 25 -8.36 -0.45 16.31
N GLY A 26 -7.80 -1.35 15.49
CA GLY A 26 -8.40 -2.63 15.14
C GLY A 26 -7.65 -3.82 15.73
N THR A 27 -8.23 -5.01 15.59
CA THR A 27 -7.66 -6.26 16.14
C THR A 27 -7.23 -7.26 15.05
N ALA A 28 -7.24 -6.82 13.78
CA ALA A 28 -6.85 -7.66 12.65
C ALA A 28 -5.38 -8.10 12.77
N SER A 29 -5.12 -9.38 12.50
CA SER A 29 -3.79 -9.97 12.65
C SER A 29 -2.94 -9.82 11.38
N LEU A 30 -1.65 -10.11 11.51
CA LEU A 30 -0.68 -10.08 10.40
C LEU A 30 -0.94 -11.08 9.28
N VAL A 31 -1.98 -11.92 9.38
CA VAL A 31 -2.34 -12.86 8.30
C VAL A 31 -2.97 -12.18 7.10
N TYR A 32 -3.44 -10.94 7.26
CA TYR A 32 -4.08 -10.16 6.21
C TYR A 32 -3.04 -9.30 5.49
N PHE A 33 -3.06 -9.35 4.16
CA PHE A 33 -2.23 -8.50 3.30
C PHE A 33 -2.38 -7.01 3.64
N THR A 34 -3.60 -6.57 4.01
CA THR A 34 -3.88 -5.21 4.49
C THR A 34 -2.99 -4.79 5.65
N ILE A 35 -2.79 -5.68 6.64
CA ILE A 35 -1.99 -5.36 7.82
C ILE A 35 -0.50 -5.36 7.46
N GLU A 36 -0.04 -6.36 6.70
CA GLU A 36 1.35 -6.41 6.25
C GLU A 36 1.73 -5.18 5.40
N SER A 37 0.88 -4.79 4.45
CA SER A 37 1.13 -3.62 3.58
C SER A 37 1.15 -2.31 4.36
N ASN A 38 0.25 -2.13 5.34
CA ASN A 38 0.23 -0.95 6.20
C ASN A 38 1.42 -0.91 7.16
N VAL A 39 1.92 -2.05 7.63
CA VAL A 39 3.18 -2.13 8.40
C VAL A 39 4.37 -1.70 7.54
N ILE A 40 4.44 -2.13 6.28
CA ILE A 40 5.47 -1.69 5.33
C ILE A 40 5.40 -0.17 5.11
N VAL A 41 4.19 0.37 4.89
CA VAL A 41 3.97 1.82 4.75
C VAL A 41 4.40 2.56 6.01
N LEU A 42 3.97 2.11 7.19
CA LEU A 42 4.34 2.71 8.47
C LEU A 42 5.87 2.74 8.64
N GLY A 43 6.55 1.61 8.42
CA GLY A 43 8.00 1.52 8.52
C GLY A 43 8.73 2.42 7.52
N TYR A 44 8.29 2.44 6.25
CA TYR A 44 8.88 3.29 5.22
C TYR A 44 8.75 4.78 5.58
N PHE A 45 7.54 5.24 5.89
CA PHE A 45 7.29 6.66 6.16
C PHE A 45 7.85 7.12 7.51
N ALA A 46 7.87 6.27 8.54
CA ALA A 46 8.55 6.56 9.80
C ALA A 46 10.06 6.74 9.58
N GLY A 47 10.67 5.82 8.81
CA GLY A 47 12.05 5.96 8.38
C GLY A 47 12.28 7.24 7.57
N ALA A 48 11.37 7.58 6.66
CA ALA A 48 11.46 8.81 5.86
C ALA A 48 11.45 10.07 6.73
N VAL A 49 10.51 10.18 7.67
CA VAL A 49 10.44 11.32 8.61
C VAL A 49 11.71 11.40 9.45
N TYR A 50 12.18 10.28 10.01
CA TYR A 50 13.41 10.23 10.80
C TYR A 50 14.63 10.73 10.01
N TRP A 51 14.86 10.22 8.79
CA TRP A 51 16.01 10.60 7.98
C TRP A 51 15.93 12.03 7.44
N MET A 52 14.72 12.53 7.14
CA MET A 52 14.50 13.93 6.78
C MET A 52 14.91 14.86 7.93
N ALA A 53 14.44 14.57 9.15
CA ALA A 53 14.78 15.33 10.35
C ALA A 53 16.29 15.29 10.64
N ARG A 54 16.91 14.10 10.57
CA ARG A 54 18.33 13.90 10.85
C ARG A 54 19.26 14.57 9.83
N ARG A 55 18.89 14.59 8.55
CA ARG A 55 19.73 15.10 7.45
C ARG A 55 19.38 16.52 7.01
N GLY A 56 18.31 17.10 7.55
CA GLY A 56 17.84 18.44 7.17
C GLY A 56 17.36 18.55 5.71
N THR A 57 16.93 17.44 5.09
CA THR A 57 16.45 17.38 3.70
C THR A 57 15.01 16.92 3.64
N THR A 58 14.31 17.23 2.54
CA THR A 58 12.97 16.73 2.25
C THR A 58 12.94 15.49 1.36
N ASP A 59 14.11 15.06 0.86
CA ASP A 59 14.20 13.90 0.00
C ASP A 59 13.99 12.62 0.83
N ALA A 60 12.99 11.83 0.44
CA ALA A 60 12.74 10.55 1.10
C ALA A 60 13.92 9.59 0.86
N PRO A 61 14.36 8.84 1.89
CA PRO A 61 15.34 7.78 1.72
C PRO A 61 14.77 6.65 0.86
N ALA A 62 15.67 5.89 0.22
CA ALA A 62 15.35 4.67 -0.54
C ALA A 62 14.13 4.82 -1.48
N PRO A 63 14.20 5.71 -2.48
CA PRO A 63 13.00 6.10 -3.23
C PRO A 63 12.45 4.99 -4.16
N ARG A 64 13.22 3.91 -4.39
CA ARG A 64 12.71 2.69 -5.04
C ARG A 64 11.76 1.89 -4.14
N LEU A 65 11.99 1.89 -2.81
CA LEU A 65 11.08 1.24 -1.84
C LEU A 65 9.75 1.99 -1.71
N ARG A 66 9.75 3.31 -1.98
CA ARG A 66 8.52 4.11 -2.06
C ARG A 66 7.55 3.55 -3.10
N GLY A 67 8.07 3.18 -4.28
CA GLY A 67 7.25 2.62 -5.37
C GLY A 67 6.60 1.29 -4.97
N ALA A 68 7.33 0.43 -4.25
CA ALA A 68 6.76 -0.79 -3.67
C ALA A 68 5.64 -0.49 -2.67
N ALA A 69 5.88 0.43 -1.72
CA ALA A 69 4.89 0.83 -0.73
C ALA A 69 3.62 1.41 -1.37
N VAL A 70 3.77 2.21 -2.43
CA VAL A 70 2.65 2.73 -3.23
C VAL A 70 1.89 1.58 -3.90
N LEU A 71 2.57 0.66 -4.56
CA LEU A 71 1.91 -0.49 -5.19
C LEU A 71 1.10 -1.29 -4.16
N TYR A 72 1.71 -1.65 -3.03
CA TYR A 72 1.06 -2.52 -2.04
C TYR A 72 -0.15 -1.84 -1.41
N ILE A 73 -0.05 -0.56 -1.06
CA ILE A 73 -1.15 0.16 -0.43
C ILE A 73 -2.28 0.47 -1.43
N THR A 74 -1.95 0.68 -2.71
CA THR A 74 -2.94 0.80 -3.79
C THR A 74 -3.67 -0.53 -4.00
N ILE A 75 -2.97 -1.66 -3.99
CA ILE A 75 -3.59 -3.00 -4.02
C ILE A 75 -4.56 -3.15 -2.84
N THR A 76 -4.11 -2.82 -1.61
CA THR A 76 -4.95 -2.88 -0.41
C THR A 76 -6.25 -2.08 -0.56
N GLY A 77 -6.18 -0.83 -1.02
CA GLY A 77 -7.38 0.00 -1.20
C GLY A 77 -8.31 -0.54 -2.29
N LEU A 78 -7.76 -0.95 -3.45
CA LEU A 78 -8.56 -1.43 -4.58
C LEU A 78 -9.22 -2.78 -4.29
N VAL A 79 -8.47 -3.75 -3.76
CA VAL A 79 -9.03 -5.07 -3.41
C VAL A 79 -10.09 -4.91 -2.34
N ALA A 80 -9.85 -4.11 -1.30
CA ALA A 80 -10.86 -3.90 -0.27
C ALA A 80 -12.11 -3.23 -0.81
N HIS A 81 -11.99 -2.16 -1.60
CA HIS A 81 -13.17 -1.44 -2.08
C HIS A 81 -13.94 -2.23 -3.14
N ILE A 82 -13.25 -2.83 -4.12
CA ILE A 82 -13.90 -3.45 -5.28
C ILE A 82 -14.25 -4.91 -5.01
N LEU A 83 -13.31 -5.71 -4.50
CA LEU A 83 -13.51 -7.15 -4.35
C LEU A 83 -14.22 -7.51 -3.04
N LEU A 84 -13.88 -6.83 -1.93
CA LEU A 84 -14.43 -7.19 -0.62
C LEU A 84 -15.71 -6.43 -0.29
N ASN A 85 -15.76 -5.13 -0.59
CA ASN A 85 -16.91 -4.27 -0.26
C ASN A 85 -17.84 -4.02 -1.45
N HIS A 86 -17.57 -4.58 -2.63
CA HIS A 86 -18.40 -4.41 -3.83
C HIS A 86 -18.73 -2.95 -4.21
N GLY A 87 -17.82 -2.02 -3.91
CA GLY A 87 -17.99 -0.59 -4.19
C GLY A 87 -18.86 0.17 -3.18
N GLU A 88 -19.21 -0.44 -2.05
CA GLU A 88 -20.03 0.21 -1.02
C GLU A 88 -19.34 1.45 -0.40
N ASN A 89 -20.17 2.41 0.00
CA ASN A 89 -19.71 3.63 0.66
C ASN A 89 -19.23 3.31 2.10
N PRO A 90 -17.96 3.57 2.46
CA PRO A 90 -17.44 3.25 3.78
C PRO A 90 -17.84 4.24 4.87
N LEU A 91 -18.41 5.41 4.53
CA LEU A 91 -18.65 6.50 5.48
C LEU A 91 -19.73 6.23 6.54
N PRO A 92 -20.87 5.57 6.24
CA PRO A 92 -21.92 5.32 7.23
C PRO A 92 -21.43 4.54 8.45
N GLY A 93 -20.51 3.58 8.26
CA GLY A 93 -19.92 2.78 9.34
C GLY A 93 -19.07 3.60 10.32
N LEU A 94 -18.59 4.79 9.94
CA LEU A 94 -17.78 5.64 10.82
C LEU A 94 -18.60 6.31 11.93
N VAL A 95 -19.90 6.49 11.70
CA VAL A 95 -20.81 7.24 12.58
C VAL A 95 -21.89 6.36 13.20
N SER A 96 -22.09 5.15 12.68
CA SER A 96 -23.17 4.25 13.10
C SER A 96 -22.68 2.81 13.23
N GLY A 97 -23.32 2.05 14.12
CA GLY A 97 -23.05 0.63 14.36
C GLY A 97 -22.21 0.32 15.60
N PRO A 98 -22.19 -0.96 16.02
CA PRO A 98 -21.27 -1.45 17.04
C PRO A 98 -19.82 -1.38 16.52
N ASP A 99 -18.83 -1.47 17.43
CA ASP A 99 -17.40 -1.56 17.09
C ASP A 99 -16.81 -0.41 16.25
N ARG A 100 -17.18 0.83 16.61
CA ARG A 100 -16.67 2.06 15.96
C ARG A 100 -15.15 2.05 15.74
N LEU A 101 -14.34 1.60 16.71
CA LEU A 101 -12.88 1.57 16.56
C LEU A 101 -12.43 0.68 15.39
N GLN A 102 -13.10 -0.45 15.17
CA GLN A 102 -12.81 -1.35 14.05
C GLN A 102 -13.19 -0.73 12.69
N HIS A 103 -14.29 0.03 12.62
CA HIS A 103 -14.64 0.78 11.42
C HIS A 103 -13.64 1.90 11.12
N TRP A 104 -13.20 2.64 12.15
CA TRP A 104 -12.14 3.63 12.01
C TRP A 104 -10.82 3.00 11.55
N SER A 105 -10.41 1.90 12.17
CA SER A 105 -9.24 1.12 11.75
C SER A 105 -9.33 0.75 10.27
N SER A 106 -10.44 0.13 9.87
CA SER A 106 -10.67 -0.30 8.50
C SER A 106 -10.65 0.88 7.52
N PHE A 107 -11.21 2.02 7.89
CA PHE A 107 -11.21 3.22 7.05
C PHE A 107 -9.82 3.81 6.87
N PHE A 108 -9.02 3.87 7.94
CA PHE A 108 -7.62 4.32 7.85
C PHE A 108 -6.78 3.39 6.97
N LEU A 109 -6.90 2.08 7.16
CA LEU A 109 -6.10 1.07 6.46
C LEU A 109 -6.44 0.93 4.97
N HIS A 110 -7.70 1.13 4.59
CA HIS A 110 -8.18 0.88 3.22
C HIS A 110 -8.47 2.14 2.40
N TYR A 111 -8.57 3.32 3.03
CA TYR A 111 -8.90 4.56 2.32
C TYR A 111 -7.93 5.70 2.64
N VAL A 112 -7.85 6.12 3.90
CA VAL A 112 -7.05 7.33 4.27
C VAL A 112 -5.57 7.13 3.95
N THR A 113 -4.96 6.08 4.49
CA THR A 113 -3.53 5.81 4.27
C THR A 113 -3.21 5.59 2.78
N PRO A 114 -3.93 4.74 2.03
CA PRO A 114 -3.72 4.61 0.59
C PRO A 114 -3.78 5.94 -0.17
N VAL A 115 -4.81 6.75 0.05
CA VAL A 115 -4.97 8.05 -0.62
C VAL A 115 -3.82 8.98 -0.28
N MET A 116 -3.45 9.09 1.00
CA MET A 116 -2.36 9.97 1.42
C MET A 116 -1.00 9.56 0.84
N VAL A 117 -0.73 8.25 0.75
CA VAL A 117 0.51 7.71 0.16
C VAL A 117 0.54 7.96 -1.36
N MET A 118 -0.58 7.74 -2.06
CA MET A 118 -0.67 8.05 -3.49
C MET A 118 -0.45 9.53 -3.76
N LEU A 119 -1.05 10.42 -2.95
CA LEU A 119 -0.84 11.86 -3.05
C LEU A 119 0.59 12.28 -2.71
N ASP A 120 1.22 11.69 -1.68
CA ASP A 120 2.64 11.90 -1.41
C ASP A 120 3.45 11.56 -2.66
N TRP A 121 3.26 10.36 -3.21
CA TRP A 121 3.97 9.86 -4.38
C TRP A 121 3.79 10.72 -5.64
N LEU A 122 2.56 11.09 -5.96
CA LEU A 122 2.25 11.91 -7.14
C LEU A 122 2.75 13.35 -7.00
N CYS A 123 2.73 13.94 -5.80
CA CYS A 123 2.99 15.36 -5.61
C CYS A 123 4.43 15.64 -5.16
N LEU A 124 5.03 14.81 -4.31
CA LEU A 124 6.29 15.08 -3.61
C LEU A 124 7.50 14.35 -4.19
N LYS A 125 8.68 14.96 -4.04
CA LYS A 125 9.98 14.42 -4.45
C LYS A 125 10.47 13.29 -3.52
N PRO A 126 11.36 12.41 -3.98
CA PRO A 126 11.92 12.33 -5.34
C PRO A 126 10.97 11.66 -6.36
N ARG A 127 11.09 12.06 -7.63
CA ARG A 127 10.43 11.44 -8.80
C ARG A 127 11.47 10.72 -9.66
N ASN A 128 11.05 9.82 -10.53
CA ASN A 128 11.90 8.97 -11.40
C ASN A 128 12.79 7.98 -10.67
N ALA A 129 12.42 7.56 -9.47
CA ALA A 129 13.21 6.58 -8.74
C ALA A 129 12.91 5.16 -9.21
N SER A 130 11.68 4.93 -9.68
CA SER A 130 11.14 3.64 -10.06
C SER A 130 11.64 3.18 -11.43
N GLN A 131 12.06 1.92 -11.51
CA GLN A 131 12.59 1.33 -12.72
C GLN A 131 11.81 0.07 -13.08
N TRP A 132 11.70 -0.25 -14.37
CA TRP A 132 11.00 -1.46 -14.80
C TRP A 132 11.55 -2.74 -14.19
N ARG A 133 12.86 -2.77 -13.88
CA ARG A 133 13.51 -3.87 -13.15
C ARG A 133 13.07 -4.02 -11.69
N ASP A 134 12.41 -3.00 -11.13
CA ASP A 134 11.83 -3.08 -9.78
C ASP A 134 10.54 -3.89 -9.76
N LEU A 135 9.81 -3.93 -10.88
CA LEU A 135 8.48 -4.52 -10.95
C LEU A 135 8.46 -6.00 -10.53
N PRO A 136 9.36 -6.89 -10.99
CA PRO A 136 9.39 -8.28 -10.51
C PRO A 136 9.71 -8.38 -9.02
N VAL A 137 10.58 -7.49 -8.50
CA VAL A 137 10.93 -7.45 -7.07
C VAL A 137 9.72 -7.02 -6.24
N TRP A 138 8.95 -6.03 -6.70
CA TRP A 138 7.74 -5.61 -6.02
C TRP A 138 6.67 -6.71 -6.03
N LEU A 139 6.49 -7.39 -7.17
CA LEU A 139 5.50 -8.47 -7.29
C LEU A 139 5.85 -9.71 -6.46
N SER A 140 7.12 -9.89 -6.09
CA SER A 140 7.53 -10.97 -5.20
C SER A 140 6.79 -10.94 -3.85
N PHE A 141 6.41 -9.76 -3.36
CA PHE A 141 5.70 -9.63 -2.09
C PHE A 141 4.24 -10.14 -2.16
N PRO A 142 3.34 -9.61 -3.03
CA PRO A 142 1.98 -10.13 -3.12
C PRO A 142 1.91 -11.60 -3.59
N LEU A 143 2.83 -12.03 -4.46
CA LEU A 143 2.91 -13.45 -4.86
C LEU A 143 3.42 -14.33 -3.71
N GLY A 144 4.41 -13.84 -2.97
CA GLY A 144 4.91 -14.49 -1.77
C GLY A 144 3.83 -14.61 -0.70
N TYR A 145 3.02 -13.57 -0.51
CA TYR A 145 1.86 -13.58 0.39
C TYR A 145 0.86 -14.68 0.00
N ALA A 146 0.48 -14.76 -1.28
CA ALA A 146 -0.43 -15.81 -1.75
C ALA A 146 0.16 -17.21 -1.51
N GLY A 147 1.42 -17.43 -1.89
CA GLY A 147 2.12 -18.71 -1.68
C GLY A 147 2.22 -19.10 -0.21
N LEU A 148 2.61 -18.15 0.66
CA LEU A 148 2.70 -18.37 2.10
C LEU A 148 1.33 -18.63 2.74
N THR A 149 0.28 -17.97 2.28
CA THR A 149 -1.09 -18.20 2.74
C THR A 149 -1.55 -19.61 2.42
N LEU A 150 -1.36 -20.06 1.17
CA LEU A 150 -1.70 -21.42 0.74
C LEU A 150 -0.86 -22.48 1.46
N LEU A 151 0.45 -22.24 1.60
CA LEU A 151 1.35 -23.13 2.32
C LEU A 151 0.96 -23.24 3.80
N ARG A 152 0.69 -22.12 4.46
CA ARG A 152 0.24 -22.10 5.87
C ARG A 152 -1.05 -22.89 6.02
N ALA A 153 -2.02 -22.69 5.12
CA ALA A 153 -3.28 -23.42 5.18
C ALA A 153 -3.10 -24.93 4.96
N ALA A 154 -2.18 -25.34 4.09
CA ALA A 154 -1.87 -26.76 3.87
C ALA A 154 -1.15 -27.41 5.07
N VAL A 155 -0.23 -26.69 5.72
CA VAL A 155 0.55 -27.21 6.86
C VAL A 155 -0.23 -27.13 8.17
N PHE A 156 -1.08 -26.10 8.33
CA PHE A 156 -1.87 -25.83 9.53
C PHE A 156 -3.36 -25.68 9.18
N PRO A 157 -4.04 -26.78 8.79
CA PRO A 157 -5.43 -26.72 8.31
C PRO A 157 -6.43 -26.25 9.38
N HIS A 158 -6.08 -26.38 10.67
CA HIS A 158 -6.90 -25.91 11.79
C HIS A 158 -6.54 -24.50 12.26
N PHE A 159 -5.66 -23.80 11.55
CA PHE A 159 -5.34 -22.41 11.87
C PHE A 159 -6.59 -21.53 11.69
N PRO A 160 -6.97 -20.71 12.69
CA PRO A 160 -8.10 -19.81 12.56
C PRO A 160 -7.90 -18.88 11.36
N ASN A 161 -8.91 -18.76 10.49
CA ASN A 161 -8.82 -17.97 9.26
C ASN A 161 -7.67 -18.45 8.34
N ALA A 162 -7.63 -19.76 8.07
CA ALA A 162 -6.64 -20.39 7.18
C ALA A 162 -6.50 -19.64 5.84
N TYR A 163 -7.63 -19.23 5.26
CA TYR A 163 -7.71 -18.40 4.06
C TYR A 163 -8.36 -17.03 4.40
N PRO A 164 -7.57 -15.94 4.51
CA PRO A 164 -8.07 -14.62 4.87
C PRO A 164 -8.92 -13.95 3.78
N TYR A 165 -8.88 -14.49 2.56
CA TYR A 165 -9.60 -13.99 1.40
C TYR A 165 -10.25 -15.14 0.64
N PHE A 166 -11.51 -14.97 0.23
CA PHE A 166 -12.28 -16.00 -0.48
C PHE A 166 -11.60 -16.44 -1.79
N PHE A 167 -10.92 -15.54 -2.50
CA PHE A 167 -10.20 -15.84 -3.74
C PHE A 167 -8.92 -16.66 -3.56
N LEU A 168 -8.51 -16.91 -2.31
CA LEU A 168 -7.44 -17.85 -1.95
C LEU A 168 -7.98 -19.15 -1.35
N ASP A 169 -9.30 -19.26 -1.12
CA ASP A 169 -9.92 -20.41 -0.48
C ASP A 169 -10.34 -21.46 -1.53
N PRO A 170 -9.72 -22.65 -1.55
CA PRO A 170 -10.07 -23.72 -2.48
C PRO A 170 -11.28 -24.54 -2.03
N THR A 171 -11.88 -24.28 -0.86
CA THR A 171 -12.91 -25.15 -0.25
C THR A 171 -14.15 -25.29 -1.13
N GLU A 172 -14.56 -24.21 -1.79
CA GLU A 172 -15.76 -24.22 -2.66
C GLU A 172 -15.43 -24.59 -4.12
N ASN A 173 -14.36 -24.03 -4.67
CA ASN A 173 -14.08 -24.06 -6.12
C ASN A 173 -12.82 -24.87 -6.50
N GLY A 174 -12.09 -25.39 -5.52
CA GLY A 174 -10.86 -26.15 -5.70
C GLY A 174 -9.62 -25.30 -6.06
N TYR A 175 -8.45 -25.93 -6.01
CA TYR A 175 -7.17 -25.27 -6.28
C TYR A 175 -7.01 -24.77 -7.72
N GLY A 176 -7.69 -25.38 -8.69
CA GLY A 176 -7.66 -24.93 -10.08
C GLY A 176 -8.28 -23.53 -10.24
N TRP A 177 -9.39 -23.27 -9.55
CA TRP A 177 -10.02 -21.94 -9.53
C TRP A 177 -9.14 -20.91 -8.82
N VAL A 178 -8.57 -21.27 -7.65
CA VAL A 178 -7.64 -20.39 -6.91
C VAL A 178 -6.42 -20.03 -7.76
N ALA A 179 -5.85 -20.98 -8.50
CA ALA A 179 -4.75 -20.71 -9.42
C ALA A 179 -5.16 -19.71 -10.51
N GLY A 180 -6.37 -19.82 -11.05
CA GLY A 180 -6.94 -18.84 -11.98
C GLY A 180 -7.06 -17.44 -11.37
N GLN A 181 -7.56 -17.32 -10.14
CA GLN A 181 -7.65 -16.04 -9.41
C GLN A 181 -6.27 -15.42 -9.19
N ILE A 182 -5.27 -16.21 -8.80
CA ILE A 182 -3.90 -15.74 -8.62
C ILE A 182 -3.32 -15.22 -9.94
N VAL A 183 -3.53 -15.93 -11.06
CA VAL A 183 -3.07 -15.47 -12.38
C VAL A 183 -3.74 -14.15 -12.75
N GLN A 184 -5.05 -14.03 -12.57
CA GLN A 184 -5.78 -12.79 -12.87
C GLN A 184 -5.25 -11.61 -12.03
N LEU A 185 -5.17 -11.77 -10.71
CA LEU A 185 -4.65 -10.73 -9.81
C LEU A 185 -3.20 -10.38 -10.14
N THR A 186 -2.38 -11.36 -10.56
CA THR A 186 -1.00 -11.11 -10.99
C THR A 186 -0.95 -10.17 -12.19
N VAL A 187 -1.82 -10.38 -13.18
CA VAL A 187 -1.91 -9.51 -14.37
C VAL A 187 -2.35 -8.09 -13.95
N GLU A 188 -3.33 -7.98 -13.07
CA GLU A 188 -3.79 -6.69 -12.55
C GLU A 188 -2.69 -5.97 -11.76
N PHE A 189 -1.92 -6.68 -10.94
CA PHE A 189 -0.82 -6.11 -10.17
C PHE A 189 0.37 -5.73 -11.06
N ILE A 190 0.64 -6.47 -12.13
CA ILE A 190 1.59 -6.07 -13.17
C ILE A 190 1.15 -4.76 -13.80
N ALA A 191 -0.13 -4.62 -14.16
CA ALA A 191 -0.66 -3.39 -14.75
C ALA A 191 -0.56 -2.20 -13.78
N LEU A 192 -0.91 -2.39 -12.50
CA LEU A 192 -0.77 -1.36 -11.46
C LEU A 192 0.69 -0.97 -11.25
N GLY A 193 1.59 -1.95 -11.12
CA GLY A 193 3.01 -1.68 -10.94
C GLY A 193 3.63 -1.01 -12.17
N ALA A 194 3.20 -1.38 -13.37
CA ALA A 194 3.58 -0.70 -14.60
C ALA A 194 3.07 0.75 -14.63
N ALA A 195 1.85 1.01 -14.16
CA ALA A 195 1.33 2.37 -14.01
C ALA A 195 2.14 3.18 -12.99
N VAL A 196 2.54 2.59 -11.86
CA VAL A 196 3.44 3.23 -10.89
C VAL A 196 4.78 3.60 -11.55
N VAL A 197 5.45 2.66 -12.21
CA VAL A 197 6.73 2.96 -12.89
C VAL A 197 6.55 4.01 -13.99
N GLY A 198 5.48 3.90 -14.79
CA GLY A 198 5.18 4.79 -15.90
C GLY A 198 4.91 6.22 -15.45
N LEU A 199 4.03 6.41 -14.46
CA LEU A 199 3.67 7.73 -13.93
C LEU A 199 4.85 8.41 -13.22
N ASP A 200 5.68 7.65 -12.48
CA ASP A 200 6.89 8.20 -11.84
C ASP A 200 7.88 8.76 -12.89
N ARG A 201 8.02 8.05 -14.02
CA ARG A 201 8.83 8.48 -15.16
C ARG A 201 8.23 9.67 -15.90
N LEU A 202 6.92 9.65 -16.19
CA LEU A 202 6.22 10.73 -16.88
C LEU A 202 6.27 12.05 -16.10
N GLY A 203 6.02 12.00 -14.79
CA GLY A 203 6.08 13.18 -13.92
C GLY A 203 7.43 13.88 -13.96
N THR A 204 8.50 13.15 -14.31
CA THR A 204 9.86 13.68 -14.42
C THR A 204 10.12 14.32 -15.78
N THR A 205 9.63 13.70 -16.86
CA THR A 205 9.69 14.29 -18.21
C THR A 205 8.97 15.62 -18.27
N VAL A 206 7.77 15.71 -17.67
CA VAL A 206 6.99 16.96 -17.60
C VAL A 206 7.71 18.01 -16.75
N ALA A 207 8.20 17.64 -15.56
CA ALA A 207 8.93 18.58 -14.70
C ALA A 207 10.25 19.08 -15.33
N ARG A 208 10.92 18.28 -16.15
CA ARG A 208 12.10 18.70 -16.93
C ARG A 208 11.74 19.70 -18.02
N ARG A 209 10.62 19.49 -18.74
CA ARG A 209 10.15 20.40 -19.80
C ARG A 209 9.64 21.74 -19.28
N LEU A 210 9.12 21.77 -18.04
CA LEU A 210 8.62 22.99 -17.40
C LEU A 210 9.71 23.83 -16.71
N LYS A 211 10.95 23.33 -16.60
CA LYS A 211 12.07 24.18 -16.19
C LYS A 211 12.46 25.05 -17.39
N PRO A 212 12.39 26.38 -17.30
CA PRO A 212 12.95 27.25 -18.33
C PRO A 212 14.43 26.89 -18.51
N ALA A 213 14.91 26.88 -19.75
CA ALA A 213 16.35 26.93 -19.99
C ALA A 213 16.86 28.17 -19.25
N THR A 214 17.69 27.97 -18.23
CA THR A 214 18.41 29.07 -17.59
C THR A 214 19.28 29.71 -18.65
N ALA A 215 18.86 30.89 -19.11
CA ALA A 215 19.70 31.85 -19.82
C ALA A 215 20.57 32.60 -18.78
#